data_AF-A0A2Y9PVZ8-F1
#
_entry.id   AF-A0A2Y9PVZ8-F1
#
_cell.length_a   1.000
_cell.length_b   1.000
_cell.length_c   1.000
_cell.angle_alpha   90.00
_cell.angle_beta   90.00
_cell.angle_gamma   90.00
#
_symmetry.space_group_name_H-M   'P 1'
#
loop_
_entity.id
_entity.type
_entity.pdbx_description
1 polymer ?
#
loop_
_entity_poly.entity_id
_entity_poly.type
_entity_poly.pdbx_seq_one_letter_code
_entity_poly.pdbx_strand_id
1 'polypeptide(L)'
;MGKGGNQGEGATEREAPMPTFRWEEIQKHNLRTDQWLVIDRKVYNITEWSHRHPGGHRVIGHYAGEDATDVFLAFHRNLDFVRKFMKPLLIGELAPEEPSQDHSKNSQITEDFRALRKTAEDMNLFKSSHLFFLLYLAHIIVMESIAWFTIFYFGNGWIPTVITAFVLATSQAQAGWLQHDYGHLSVYKKSTWNHIAHKFMIGHLKGASANWWNHRHFQHHAKPNIFHKDPDVNMLHVFVLGKWQPIEYGKKKLKYLPYNHQHEYFFLIGPPLLIPLYFQYQIIMSMIVHRDWVDLAWAISYYARFFITYIPFYGVLGAIIFLNFVRFLESHWFVWVTQMNHIVMEIDQEPYRDWFSSQLVATCNVEQSFFNDWFSGHLNFQIEHHLFPTMPRHNLHKVAPLVRSLCAKHGIEYQQKPLLRALQDIIRSLRQSGQLWLDAYLHK
;
A
#
# COMPACT_ATOMS: atom_id res chain seq x y z
N MET A 1 -57.68 -54.06 6.67
CA MET A 1 -58.39 -53.01 7.44
C MET A 1 -57.35 -52.32 8.31
N GLY A 2 -57.12 -51.01 8.37
CA GLY A 2 -57.71 -49.84 7.71
C GLY A 2 -56.81 -48.61 7.97
N LYS A 3 -56.88 -47.62 7.06
CA LYS A 3 -56.59 -46.15 7.15
C LYS A 3 -55.40 -45.70 8.03
N GLY A 4 -54.41 -44.96 7.54
CA GLY A 4 -54.50 -43.68 6.82
C GLY A 4 -53.90 -42.57 7.71
N GLY A 5 -53.03 -41.72 7.16
CA GLY A 5 -52.37 -40.62 7.88
C GLY A 5 -51.06 -40.22 7.19
N ASN A 6 -51.16 -39.61 6.02
CA ASN A 6 -51.11 -38.17 5.76
C ASN A 6 -49.68 -37.63 5.75
N GLN A 7 -49.22 -37.34 4.53
CA GLN A 7 -47.98 -36.67 4.20
C GLN A 7 -48.03 -35.27 4.82
N GLY A 8 -47.16 -35.03 5.81
CA GLY A 8 -46.86 -33.67 6.25
C GLY A 8 -46.07 -33.00 5.12
N GLU A 9 -46.75 -32.11 4.40
CA GLU A 9 -46.16 -31.12 3.54
C GLU A 9 -45.01 -30.45 4.30
N GLY A 10 -43.79 -30.58 3.76
CA GLY A 10 -42.67 -29.79 4.21
C GLY A 10 -43.02 -28.33 4.03
N ALA A 11 -43.34 -27.66 5.15
CA ALA A 11 -43.38 -26.23 5.20
C ALA A 11 -41.99 -25.74 4.77
N THR A 12 -41.88 -25.28 3.53
CA THR A 12 -40.85 -24.32 3.14
C THR A 12 -41.01 -23.16 4.11
N GLU A 13 -40.12 -23.09 5.11
CA GLU A 13 -39.89 -21.86 5.86
C GLU A 13 -39.68 -20.78 4.81
N ARG A 14 -40.69 -19.93 4.62
CA ARG A 14 -40.54 -18.71 3.83
C ARG A 14 -39.55 -17.87 4.63
N GLU A 15 -38.29 -17.83 4.18
CA GLU A 15 -37.31 -16.88 4.68
C GLU A 15 -38.01 -15.51 4.73
N ALA A 16 -38.06 -14.90 5.91
CA ALA A 16 -38.65 -13.58 6.06
C ALA A 16 -37.94 -12.63 5.07
N PRO A 17 -38.67 -11.75 4.39
CA PRO A 17 -38.05 -10.83 3.44
C PRO A 17 -36.95 -10.03 4.14
N MET A 18 -35.78 -9.98 3.52
CA MET A 18 -34.63 -9.26 4.04
C MET A 18 -35.00 -7.78 4.25
N PRO A 19 -34.57 -7.16 5.37
CA PRO A 19 -34.76 -5.72 5.57
C PRO A 19 -34.14 -4.92 4.41
N THR A 20 -34.81 -3.83 4.02
CA THR A 20 -34.30 -2.89 3.00
C THR A 20 -33.97 -1.54 3.64
N PHE A 21 -32.92 -0.89 3.14
CA PHE A 21 -32.38 0.35 3.69
C PHE A 21 -32.14 1.39 2.59
N ARG A 22 -32.31 2.68 2.93
CA ARG A 22 -32.01 3.82 2.04
C ARG A 22 -30.61 4.39 2.31
N TRP A 23 -30.00 5.05 1.33
CA TRP A 23 -28.66 5.64 1.51
C TRP A 23 -28.59 6.65 2.66
N GLU A 24 -29.64 7.44 2.84
CA GLU A 24 -29.72 8.46 3.91
C GLU A 24 -29.70 7.84 5.32
N GLU A 25 -30.16 6.60 5.46
CA GLU A 25 -30.07 5.85 6.71
C GLU A 25 -28.65 5.30 6.88
N ILE A 26 -28.14 4.57 5.89
CA ILE A 26 -26.83 3.92 5.91
C ILE A 26 -25.70 4.92 6.20
N GLN A 27 -25.76 6.12 5.59
CA GLN A 27 -24.72 7.15 5.75
C GLN A 27 -24.61 7.72 7.17
N LYS A 28 -25.61 7.51 8.03
CA LYS A 28 -25.54 7.90 9.46
C LYS A 28 -24.61 6.97 10.25
N HIS A 29 -24.44 5.73 9.79
CA HIS A 29 -23.60 4.71 10.42
C HIS A 29 -22.14 4.83 9.96
N ASN A 30 -21.53 6.00 10.21
CA ASN A 30 -20.17 6.36 9.78
C ASN A 30 -19.19 6.64 10.95
N LEU A 31 -19.61 6.36 12.20
CA LEU A 31 -18.82 6.61 13.40
C LEU A 31 -18.06 5.36 13.83
N ARG A 32 -16.95 5.49 14.57
CA ARG A 32 -16.17 4.32 15.02
C ARG A 32 -16.97 3.30 15.85
N THR A 33 -18.01 3.74 16.54
CA THR A 33 -18.89 2.92 17.38
C THR A 33 -20.15 2.47 16.66
N ASP A 34 -20.35 2.89 15.41
CA ASP A 34 -21.53 2.58 14.62
C ASP A 34 -21.18 2.66 13.12
N GLN A 35 -20.85 1.50 12.54
CA GLN A 35 -20.28 1.38 11.20
C GLN A 35 -21.06 0.39 10.36
N TRP A 36 -21.74 0.89 9.33
CA TRP A 36 -22.29 0.06 8.26
C TRP A 36 -21.51 0.31 6.97
N LEU A 37 -21.53 -0.65 6.05
CA LEU A 37 -21.05 -0.44 4.69
C LEU A 37 -21.88 -1.25 3.70
N VAL A 38 -21.79 -0.90 2.42
CA VAL A 38 -22.48 -1.62 1.35
C VAL A 38 -21.48 -2.36 0.47
N ILE A 39 -21.75 -3.64 0.16
CA ILE A 39 -21.01 -4.40 -0.86
C ILE A 39 -22.04 -5.08 -1.74
N ASP A 40 -22.01 -4.83 -3.06
CA ASP A 40 -22.91 -5.46 -4.02
C ASP A 40 -24.39 -5.31 -3.61
N ARG A 41 -24.78 -4.07 -3.30
CA ARG A 41 -26.09 -3.65 -2.77
C ARG A 41 -26.52 -4.27 -1.43
N LYS A 42 -25.69 -5.10 -0.79
CA LYS A 42 -25.98 -5.68 0.52
C LYS A 42 -25.40 -4.81 1.62
N VAL A 43 -26.17 -4.63 2.69
CA VAL A 43 -25.81 -3.78 3.82
C VAL A 43 -25.25 -4.65 4.95
N TYR A 44 -24.06 -4.30 5.41
CA TYR A 44 -23.34 -5.04 6.45
C TYR A 44 -23.08 -4.15 7.66
N ASN A 45 -23.45 -4.63 8.85
CA ASN A 45 -23.00 -4.03 10.10
C ASN A 45 -21.62 -4.57 10.45
N ILE A 46 -20.62 -3.70 10.42
CA ILE A 46 -19.22 -4.05 10.63
C ILE A 46 -18.66 -3.55 11.96
N THR A 47 -19.48 -2.91 12.81
CA THR A 47 -19.03 -2.25 14.07
C THR A 47 -18.11 -3.16 14.88
N GLU A 48 -18.59 -4.34 15.28
CA GLU A 48 -17.82 -5.31 16.07
C GLU A 48 -16.78 -6.09 15.24
N TRP A 49 -17.05 -6.26 13.94
CA TRP A 49 -16.15 -7.00 13.05
C TRP A 49 -14.88 -6.22 12.72
N SER A 50 -14.96 -4.89 12.70
CA SER A 50 -13.83 -4.00 12.39
C SER A 50 -12.60 -4.31 13.25
N HIS A 51 -12.80 -4.63 14.53
CA HIS A 51 -11.73 -4.99 15.48
C HIS A 51 -11.04 -6.32 15.17
N ARG A 52 -11.70 -7.22 14.43
CA ARG A 52 -11.19 -8.53 14.04
C ARG A 52 -10.80 -8.60 12.57
N HIS A 53 -11.03 -7.53 11.82
CA HIS A 53 -10.71 -7.48 10.39
C HIS A 53 -9.20 -7.68 10.17
N PRO A 54 -8.77 -8.66 9.35
CA PRO A 54 -7.34 -8.96 9.15
C PRO A 54 -6.53 -7.78 8.58
N GLY A 55 -7.15 -6.88 7.82
CA GLY A 55 -6.51 -5.65 7.34
C GLY A 55 -6.40 -4.54 8.39
N GLY A 56 -6.99 -4.74 9.57
CA GLY A 56 -7.10 -3.76 10.65
C GLY A 56 -8.43 -2.99 10.65
N HIS A 57 -8.77 -2.41 11.80
CA HIS A 57 -10.02 -1.67 11.99
C HIS A 57 -10.06 -0.34 11.23
N ARG A 58 -8.91 0.32 11.03
CA ARG A 58 -8.85 1.62 10.36
C ARG A 58 -9.20 1.52 8.88
N VAL A 59 -8.62 0.54 8.17
CA VAL A 59 -8.79 0.40 6.71
C VAL A 59 -10.24 0.15 6.31
N ILE A 60 -10.94 -0.73 7.05
CA ILE A 60 -12.36 -1.00 6.79
C ILE A 60 -13.24 0.18 7.23
N GLY A 61 -12.89 0.83 8.35
CA GLY A 61 -13.59 2.01 8.84
C GLY A 61 -13.49 3.25 7.94
N HIS A 62 -12.54 3.30 7.00
CA HIS A 62 -12.45 4.39 6.02
C HIS A 62 -13.64 4.46 5.05
N TYR A 63 -14.42 3.39 4.98
CA TYR A 63 -15.58 3.22 4.10
C TYR A 63 -16.90 3.07 4.88
N ALA A 64 -16.91 3.42 6.17
CA ALA A 64 -18.15 3.41 6.96
C ALA A 64 -19.16 4.43 6.38
N GLY A 65 -20.37 3.97 6.11
CA GLY A 65 -21.42 4.74 5.42
C GLY A 65 -21.27 4.82 3.90
N GLU A 66 -20.31 4.11 3.28
CA GLU A 66 -20.03 4.16 1.83
C GLU A 66 -20.33 2.83 1.12
N ASP A 67 -20.49 2.88 -0.21
CA ASP A 67 -20.34 1.68 -1.03
C ASP A 67 -18.85 1.27 -1.06
N ALA A 68 -18.54 0.07 -0.57
CA ALA A 68 -17.19 -0.48 -0.51
C ALA A 68 -16.94 -1.56 -1.58
N THR A 69 -17.81 -1.71 -2.59
CA THR A 69 -17.74 -2.82 -3.55
C THR A 69 -16.39 -2.89 -4.29
N ASP A 70 -15.93 -1.79 -4.88
CA ASP A 70 -14.73 -1.80 -5.72
C ASP A 70 -13.46 -1.99 -4.90
N VAL A 71 -13.37 -1.35 -3.73
CA VAL A 71 -12.25 -1.57 -2.80
C VAL A 71 -12.26 -3.00 -2.25
N PHE A 72 -13.44 -3.54 -1.95
CA PHE A 72 -13.57 -4.92 -1.49
C PHE A 72 -13.01 -5.90 -2.53
N LEU A 73 -13.36 -5.71 -3.81
CA LEU A 73 -12.83 -6.51 -4.92
C LEU A 73 -11.32 -6.27 -5.16
N ALA A 74 -10.81 -5.07 -4.90
CA ALA A 74 -9.39 -4.76 -5.05
C ALA A 74 -8.52 -5.59 -4.09
N PHE A 75 -8.95 -5.77 -2.83
CA PHE A 75 -8.17 -6.45 -1.80
C PHE A 75 -8.50 -7.95 -1.62
N HIS A 76 -9.72 -8.39 -1.92
CA HIS A 76 -10.16 -9.76 -1.62
C HIS A 76 -10.14 -10.68 -2.84
N ARG A 77 -9.09 -11.49 -2.96
CA ARG A 77 -8.96 -12.46 -4.08
C ARG A 77 -9.85 -13.70 -3.95
N ASN A 78 -10.08 -14.19 -2.73
CA ASN A 78 -10.84 -15.42 -2.49
C ASN A 78 -12.22 -15.08 -1.91
N LEU A 79 -13.14 -14.70 -2.80
CA LEU A 79 -14.48 -14.27 -2.41
C LEU A 79 -15.26 -15.37 -1.68
N ASP A 80 -15.10 -16.64 -2.04
CA ASP A 80 -15.80 -17.74 -1.37
C ASP A 80 -15.35 -17.95 0.07
N PHE A 81 -14.07 -17.74 0.36
CA PHE A 81 -13.56 -17.74 1.72
C PHE A 81 -14.10 -16.54 2.52
N VAL A 82 -14.05 -15.35 1.93
CA VAL A 82 -14.44 -14.10 2.60
C VAL A 82 -15.95 -14.06 2.88
N ARG A 83 -16.77 -14.58 1.97
CA ARG A 83 -18.23 -14.70 2.14
C ARG A 83 -18.63 -15.41 3.44
N LYS A 84 -17.81 -16.33 3.95
CA LYS A 84 -18.07 -17.02 5.23
C LYS A 84 -18.10 -16.05 6.42
N PHE A 85 -17.28 -15.00 6.38
CA PHE A 85 -17.24 -13.95 7.40
C PHE A 85 -18.29 -12.88 7.17
N MET A 86 -18.74 -12.67 5.93
CA MET A 86 -19.75 -11.66 5.60
C MET A 86 -21.18 -12.08 5.97
N LYS A 87 -21.50 -13.38 5.88
CA LYS A 87 -22.84 -13.91 6.21
C LYS A 87 -23.40 -13.42 7.55
N PRO A 88 -22.69 -13.53 8.68
CA PRO A 88 -23.21 -13.08 9.98
C PRO A 88 -23.27 -11.54 10.13
N LEU A 89 -22.69 -10.78 9.20
CA LEU A 89 -22.66 -9.31 9.24
C LEU A 89 -23.80 -8.69 8.42
N LEU A 90 -24.46 -9.49 7.58
CA LEU A 90 -25.52 -9.05 6.67
C LEU A 90 -26.77 -8.68 7.47
N ILE A 91 -27.21 -7.43 7.34
CA ILE A 91 -28.41 -6.91 8.04
C ILE A 91 -29.57 -6.60 7.10
N GLY A 92 -29.32 -6.49 5.79
CA GLY A 92 -30.32 -6.16 4.78
C GLY A 92 -29.70 -5.86 3.42
N GLU A 93 -30.49 -5.22 2.57
CA GLU A 93 -30.08 -4.77 1.23
C GLU A 93 -30.54 -3.35 0.95
N LEU A 94 -29.95 -2.71 -0.07
CA LEU A 94 -30.41 -1.41 -0.54
C LEU A 94 -31.82 -1.52 -1.11
N ALA A 95 -32.69 -0.58 -0.74
CA ALA A 95 -34.03 -0.50 -1.28
C ALA A 95 -34.00 -0.46 -2.83
N PRO A 96 -34.94 -1.12 -3.54
CA PRO A 96 -34.89 -1.29 -4.99
C PRO A 96 -34.76 0.01 -5.79
N GLU A 97 -35.34 1.10 -5.28
CA GLU A 97 -35.31 2.45 -5.83
C GLU A 97 -33.97 3.18 -5.65
N GLU A 98 -33.13 2.73 -4.72
CA GLU A 98 -31.85 3.36 -4.44
C GLU A 98 -30.79 2.94 -5.47
N PRO A 99 -29.92 3.87 -5.91
CA PRO A 99 -28.82 3.53 -6.81
C PRO A 99 -27.86 2.54 -6.16
N SER A 100 -27.19 1.72 -6.99
CA SER A 100 -26.26 0.69 -6.49
C SER A 100 -25.01 1.25 -5.83
N GLN A 101 -24.60 2.45 -6.23
CA GLN A 101 -23.52 3.21 -5.60
C GLN A 101 -24.09 4.36 -4.78
N ASP A 102 -23.35 4.81 -3.77
CA ASP A 102 -23.73 6.02 -3.04
C ASP A 102 -23.73 7.26 -3.95
N HIS A 103 -24.60 8.23 -3.64
CA HIS A 103 -24.84 9.41 -4.48
C HIS A 103 -23.60 10.30 -4.71
N SER A 104 -22.54 10.11 -3.94
CA SER A 104 -21.29 10.87 -4.09
C SER A 104 -20.33 10.29 -5.12
N LYS A 105 -20.69 9.17 -5.77
CA LYS A 105 -19.88 8.53 -6.81
C LYS A 105 -20.42 8.78 -8.21
N ASN A 106 -19.51 8.86 -9.17
CA ASN A 106 -19.87 8.84 -10.57
C ASN A 106 -20.19 7.39 -10.99
N SER A 107 -21.46 7.12 -11.32
CA SER A 107 -21.93 5.77 -11.67
C SER A 107 -21.32 5.27 -12.98
N GLN A 108 -21.27 6.13 -14.00
CA GLN A 108 -20.76 5.78 -15.34
C GLN A 108 -19.28 5.36 -15.28
N ILE A 109 -18.44 6.11 -14.58
CA ILE A 109 -17.01 5.76 -14.45
C ILE A 109 -16.83 4.47 -13.62
N THR A 110 -17.67 4.26 -12.62
CA THR A 110 -17.63 3.06 -11.78
C THR A 110 -17.96 1.82 -12.60
N GLU A 111 -19.02 1.87 -13.41
CA GLU A 111 -19.41 0.78 -14.30
C GLU A 111 -18.36 0.49 -15.38
N ASP A 112 -17.82 1.53 -16.01
CA ASP A 112 -16.75 1.38 -17.00
C ASP A 112 -15.47 0.79 -16.38
N PHE A 113 -15.12 1.20 -15.15
CA PHE A 113 -13.99 0.62 -14.42
C PHE A 113 -14.23 -0.86 -14.09
N ARG A 114 -15.44 -1.25 -13.68
CA ARG A 114 -15.81 -2.66 -13.47
C ARG A 114 -15.72 -3.47 -14.77
N ALA A 115 -16.13 -2.89 -15.90
CA ALA A 115 -15.96 -3.52 -17.22
C ALA A 115 -14.48 -3.67 -17.61
N LEU A 116 -13.65 -2.65 -17.32
CA LEU A 116 -12.21 -2.70 -17.50
C LEU A 116 -11.57 -3.82 -16.65
N ARG A 117 -11.97 -3.92 -15.38
CA ARG A 117 -11.50 -5.00 -14.49
C ARG A 117 -11.84 -6.37 -15.06
N LYS A 118 -13.09 -6.57 -15.49
CA LYS A 118 -13.52 -7.82 -16.12
C LYS A 118 -12.67 -8.15 -17.37
N THR A 119 -12.39 -7.15 -18.19
CA THR A 119 -11.50 -7.30 -19.35
C THR A 119 -10.10 -7.75 -18.93
N ALA A 120 -9.53 -7.17 -17.86
CA ALA A 120 -8.23 -7.58 -17.32
C ALA A 120 -8.23 -9.02 -16.75
N GLU A 121 -9.35 -9.45 -16.16
CA GLU A 121 -9.58 -10.83 -15.72
C GLU A 121 -9.63 -11.80 -16.91
N ASP A 122 -10.40 -11.47 -17.96
CA ASP A 122 -10.52 -12.27 -19.20
C ASP A 122 -9.19 -12.39 -19.95
N MET A 123 -8.37 -11.33 -19.92
CA MET A 123 -7.00 -11.30 -20.44
C MET A 123 -5.99 -12.07 -19.56
N ASN A 124 -6.43 -12.66 -18.45
CA ASN A 124 -5.59 -13.38 -17.49
C ASN A 124 -4.47 -12.52 -16.87
N LEU A 125 -4.65 -11.20 -16.76
CA LEU A 125 -3.62 -10.29 -16.24
C LEU A 125 -3.35 -10.47 -14.74
N PHE A 126 -4.27 -11.08 -13.98
CA PHE A 126 -4.07 -11.44 -12.57
C PHE A 126 -3.31 -12.78 -12.37
N LYS A 127 -2.93 -13.46 -13.45
CA LYS A 127 -2.10 -14.67 -13.40
C LYS A 127 -0.62 -14.30 -13.38
N SER A 128 0.08 -14.82 -12.40
CA SER A 128 1.51 -14.60 -12.20
C SER A 128 2.38 -15.58 -13.01
N SER A 129 3.51 -15.09 -13.52
CA SER A 129 4.66 -15.91 -13.91
C SER A 129 5.54 -16.21 -12.69
N HIS A 130 5.55 -17.45 -12.19
CA HIS A 130 6.43 -17.83 -11.08
C HIS A 130 7.91 -17.73 -11.47
N LEU A 131 8.26 -18.03 -12.72
CA LEU A 131 9.63 -17.89 -13.22
C LEU A 131 10.13 -16.44 -13.08
N PHE A 132 9.28 -15.45 -13.39
CA PHE A 132 9.63 -14.04 -13.22
C PHE A 132 10.05 -13.74 -11.76
N PHE A 133 9.23 -14.14 -10.78
CA PHE A 133 9.54 -13.89 -9.37
C PHE A 133 10.73 -14.72 -8.85
N LEU A 134 10.91 -15.95 -9.35
CA LEU A 134 12.08 -16.77 -9.04
C LEU A 134 13.38 -16.16 -9.58
N LEU A 135 13.36 -15.57 -10.78
CA LEU A 135 14.53 -14.87 -11.33
C LEU A 135 14.89 -13.61 -10.52
N TYR A 136 13.91 -12.86 -10.01
CA TYR A 136 14.19 -11.75 -9.09
C TYR A 136 14.73 -12.22 -7.74
N LEU A 137 14.24 -13.34 -7.20
CA LEU A 137 14.82 -13.94 -5.99
C LEU A 137 16.27 -14.38 -6.24
N ALA A 138 16.54 -15.03 -7.38
CA ALA A 138 17.89 -15.44 -7.76
C ALA A 138 18.81 -14.21 -7.92
N HIS A 139 18.33 -13.13 -8.54
CA HIS A 139 19.06 -11.87 -8.63
C HIS A 139 19.47 -11.34 -7.24
N ILE A 140 18.54 -11.29 -6.28
CA ILE A 140 18.82 -10.87 -4.90
C ILE A 140 19.92 -11.74 -4.28
N ILE A 141 19.81 -13.06 -4.38
CA ILE A 141 20.81 -14.00 -3.83
C ILE A 141 22.18 -13.83 -4.50
N VAL A 142 22.21 -13.61 -5.80
CA VAL A 142 23.45 -13.35 -6.55
C VAL A 142 24.11 -12.07 -6.06
N MET A 143 23.36 -10.98 -5.84
CA MET A 143 23.91 -9.73 -5.30
C MET A 143 24.47 -9.91 -3.88
N GLU A 144 23.75 -10.60 -2.99
CA GLU A 144 24.25 -10.92 -1.64
C GLU A 144 25.55 -11.74 -1.71
N SER A 145 25.63 -12.69 -2.63
CA SER A 145 26.82 -13.52 -2.84
C SER A 145 27.99 -12.71 -3.38
N ILE A 146 27.76 -11.81 -4.35
CA ILE A 146 28.78 -10.89 -4.88
C ILE A 146 29.29 -9.96 -3.79
N ALA A 147 28.39 -9.40 -2.97
CA ALA A 147 28.75 -8.52 -1.86
C ALA A 147 29.68 -9.22 -0.87
N TRP A 148 29.32 -10.43 -0.44
CA TRP A 148 30.15 -11.22 0.46
C TRP A 148 31.49 -11.62 -0.19
N PHE A 149 31.47 -12.13 -1.41
CA PHE A 149 32.68 -12.54 -2.15
C PHE A 149 33.64 -11.36 -2.34
N THR A 150 33.13 -10.16 -2.58
CA THR A 150 33.94 -8.94 -2.73
C THR A 150 34.77 -8.66 -1.48
N ILE A 151 34.17 -8.69 -0.29
CA ILE A 151 34.90 -8.48 0.97
C ILE A 151 35.81 -9.66 1.29
N PHE A 152 35.34 -10.88 1.04
CA PHE A 152 36.12 -12.09 1.31
C PHE A 152 37.41 -12.14 0.48
N TYR A 153 37.35 -11.83 -0.81
CA TYR A 153 38.47 -11.94 -1.73
C TYR A 153 39.38 -10.71 -1.74
N PHE A 154 38.79 -9.50 -1.75
CA PHE A 154 39.55 -8.24 -1.85
C PHE A 154 39.84 -7.57 -0.49
N GLY A 155 39.35 -8.14 0.61
CA GLY A 155 39.52 -7.61 1.97
C GLY A 155 38.54 -6.49 2.32
N ASN A 156 38.69 -5.93 3.53
CA ASN A 156 37.82 -4.92 4.13
C ASN A 156 38.30 -3.47 3.91
N GLY A 157 39.12 -3.22 2.88
CA GLY A 157 39.55 -1.88 2.51
C GLY A 157 38.38 -0.98 2.07
N TRP A 158 38.63 0.33 1.95
CA TRP A 158 37.56 1.29 1.66
C TRP A 158 36.86 1.04 0.31
N ILE A 159 37.59 0.67 -0.76
CA ILE A 159 36.99 0.39 -2.08
C ILE A 159 36.07 -0.85 -2.03
N PRO A 160 36.52 -2.05 -1.60
CA PRO A 160 35.64 -3.20 -1.46
C PRO A 160 34.43 -2.91 -0.56
N THR A 161 34.64 -2.23 0.56
CA THR A 161 33.57 -1.87 1.51
C THR A 161 32.47 -1.04 0.84
N VAL A 162 32.84 0.01 0.11
CA VAL A 162 31.88 0.87 -0.59
C VAL A 162 31.15 0.10 -1.69
N ILE A 163 31.85 -0.69 -2.50
CA ILE A 163 31.23 -1.53 -3.54
C ILE A 163 30.22 -2.50 -2.92
N THR A 164 30.62 -3.22 -1.87
CA THR A 164 29.73 -4.13 -1.14
C THR A 164 28.52 -3.38 -0.58
N ALA A 165 28.69 -2.18 -0.04
CA ALA A 165 27.56 -1.39 0.46
C ALA A 165 26.53 -1.07 -0.65
N PHE A 166 26.98 -0.67 -1.84
CA PHE A 166 26.09 -0.39 -2.97
C PHE A 166 25.41 -1.66 -3.52
N VAL A 167 26.14 -2.78 -3.59
CA VAL A 167 25.56 -4.07 -4.01
C VAL A 167 24.51 -4.54 -3.01
N LEU A 168 24.80 -4.45 -1.71
CA LEU A 168 23.81 -4.76 -0.66
C LEU A 168 22.62 -3.81 -0.68
N ALA A 169 22.83 -2.50 -0.85
CA ALA A 169 21.74 -1.54 -0.96
C ALA A 169 20.82 -1.86 -2.15
N THR A 170 21.40 -2.25 -3.28
CA THR A 170 20.65 -2.72 -4.47
C THR A 170 19.89 -4.01 -4.16
N SER A 171 20.52 -4.98 -3.51
CA SER A 171 19.87 -6.20 -3.01
C SER A 171 18.67 -5.91 -2.12
N GLN A 172 18.84 -5.02 -1.14
CA GLN A 172 17.81 -4.65 -0.20
C GLN A 172 16.65 -3.89 -0.88
N ALA A 173 16.93 -3.01 -1.84
CA ALA A 173 15.89 -2.36 -2.65
C ALA A 173 15.07 -3.38 -3.46
N GLN A 174 15.75 -4.28 -4.18
CA GLN A 174 15.10 -5.34 -4.96
C GLN A 174 14.28 -6.31 -4.09
N ALA A 175 14.79 -6.68 -2.91
CA ALA A 175 14.05 -7.45 -1.91
C ALA A 175 12.81 -6.69 -1.39
N GLY A 176 12.89 -5.35 -1.31
CA GLY A 176 11.77 -4.47 -0.98
C GLY A 176 10.64 -4.53 -2.01
N TRP A 177 10.99 -4.56 -3.29
CA TRP A 177 10.03 -4.73 -4.39
C TRP A 177 9.42 -6.13 -4.38
N LEU A 178 10.24 -7.17 -4.21
CA LEU A 178 9.76 -8.54 -4.23
C LEU A 178 8.87 -8.87 -3.01
N GLN A 179 9.19 -8.37 -1.81
CA GLN A 179 8.30 -8.56 -0.65
C GLN A 179 6.95 -7.85 -0.86
N HIS A 180 6.94 -6.70 -1.54
CA HIS A 180 5.74 -5.93 -1.82
C HIS A 180 4.77 -6.73 -2.70
N ASP A 181 5.26 -7.42 -3.73
CA ASP A 181 4.44 -8.32 -4.56
C ASP A 181 3.75 -9.42 -3.74
N TYR A 182 4.47 -10.03 -2.78
CA TYR A 182 3.90 -11.04 -1.90
C TYR A 182 2.92 -10.45 -0.87
N GLY A 183 3.20 -9.26 -0.33
CA GLY A 183 2.32 -8.55 0.58
C GLY A 183 0.97 -8.19 -0.05
N HIS A 184 0.98 -7.89 -1.35
CA HIS A 184 -0.21 -7.70 -2.17
C HIS A 184 -0.93 -8.99 -2.59
N LEU A 185 -0.42 -10.14 -2.16
CA LEU A 185 -0.92 -11.45 -2.55
C LEU A 185 -0.91 -11.66 -4.08
N SER A 186 -0.02 -11.02 -4.83
CA SER A 186 -0.06 -11.02 -6.30
C SER A 186 0.65 -12.23 -6.94
N VAL A 187 1.44 -12.99 -6.16
CA VAL A 187 2.33 -14.03 -6.70
C VAL A 187 1.70 -15.41 -6.71
N TYR A 188 1.13 -15.90 -5.62
CA TYR A 188 0.50 -17.23 -5.56
C TYR A 188 -1.01 -17.16 -5.63
N LYS A 189 -1.66 -18.20 -6.16
CA LYS A 189 -3.15 -18.31 -6.16
C LYS A 189 -3.72 -18.43 -4.75
N LYS A 190 -3.07 -19.20 -3.86
CA LYS A 190 -3.46 -19.33 -2.46
C LYS A 190 -2.78 -18.26 -1.62
N SER A 191 -3.56 -17.48 -0.86
CA SER A 191 -3.04 -16.41 0.00
C SER A 191 -2.02 -16.91 1.04
N THR A 192 -2.21 -18.13 1.58
CA THR A 192 -1.28 -18.73 2.55
C THR A 192 0.17 -18.75 2.05
N TRP A 193 0.41 -19.12 0.80
CA TRP A 193 1.76 -19.14 0.24
C TRP A 193 2.34 -17.74 0.06
N ASN A 194 1.52 -16.75 -0.29
CA ASN A 194 1.95 -15.35 -0.31
C ASN A 194 2.34 -14.87 1.10
N HIS A 195 1.55 -15.17 2.13
CA HIS A 195 1.87 -14.77 3.50
C HIS A 195 3.17 -15.41 4.02
N ILE A 196 3.40 -16.69 3.74
CA ILE A 196 4.66 -17.37 4.10
C ILE A 196 5.84 -16.72 3.39
N ALA A 197 5.74 -16.55 2.06
CA ALA A 197 6.79 -15.92 1.27
C ALA A 197 7.02 -14.45 1.68
N HIS A 198 5.96 -13.70 1.97
CA HIS A 198 6.02 -12.32 2.44
C HIS A 198 6.80 -12.22 3.74
N LYS A 199 6.42 -13.00 4.77
CA LYS A 199 7.12 -13.06 6.06
C LYS A 199 8.59 -13.44 5.91
N PHE A 200 8.91 -14.40 5.04
CA PHE A 200 10.30 -14.74 4.74
C PHE A 200 11.04 -13.58 4.07
N MET A 201 10.48 -13.01 3.00
CA MET A 201 11.14 -11.95 2.23
C MET A 201 11.37 -10.67 3.06
N ILE A 202 10.34 -10.16 3.74
CA ILE A 202 10.49 -8.94 4.55
C ILE A 202 11.22 -9.21 5.88
N GLY A 203 11.03 -10.38 6.47
CA GLY A 203 11.63 -10.74 7.75
C GLY A 203 13.07 -11.21 7.62
N HIS A 204 13.33 -12.29 6.88
CA HIS A 204 14.67 -12.89 6.76
C HIS A 204 15.64 -12.07 5.90
N LEU A 205 15.15 -11.45 4.81
CA LEU A 205 16.03 -10.71 3.90
C LEU A 205 16.11 -9.22 4.20
N LYS A 206 15.16 -8.66 4.97
CA LYS A 206 15.15 -7.23 5.30
C LYS A 206 15.03 -6.91 6.79
N GLY A 207 14.82 -7.88 7.68
CA GLY A 207 14.75 -7.60 9.11
C GLY A 207 13.53 -6.80 9.56
N ALA A 208 12.41 -6.90 8.82
CA ALA A 208 11.18 -6.13 9.05
C ALA A 208 9.92 -7.02 9.19
N SER A 209 8.82 -6.44 9.68
CA SER A 209 7.56 -7.17 9.92
C SER A 209 6.59 -7.08 8.75
N ALA A 210 6.07 -8.24 8.34
CA ALA A 210 5.01 -8.36 7.35
C ALA A 210 3.69 -7.76 7.87
N ASN A 211 3.36 -8.00 9.14
CA ASN A 211 2.15 -7.47 9.77
C ASN A 211 2.20 -5.94 9.88
N TRP A 212 3.31 -5.36 10.33
CA TRP A 212 3.51 -3.91 10.37
C TRP A 212 3.38 -3.28 8.99
N TRP A 213 4.02 -3.88 7.98
CA TRP A 213 3.96 -3.39 6.61
C TRP A 213 2.53 -3.45 6.06
N ASN A 214 1.84 -4.60 6.19
CA ASN A 214 0.47 -4.79 5.70
C ASN A 214 -0.50 -3.78 6.33
N HIS A 215 -0.41 -3.56 7.65
CA HIS A 215 -1.33 -2.65 8.34
C HIS A 215 -1.24 -1.21 7.81
N ARG A 216 -0.04 -0.73 7.53
CA ARG A 216 0.16 0.61 6.95
C ARG A 216 -0.20 0.65 5.48
N HIS A 217 0.32 -0.31 4.72
CA HIS A 217 0.25 -0.33 3.27
C HIS A 217 -1.18 -0.51 2.76
N PHE A 218 -2.01 -1.29 3.45
CA PHE A 218 -3.43 -1.42 3.10
C PHE A 218 -4.22 -0.12 3.33
N GLN A 219 -3.88 0.67 4.37
CA GLN A 219 -4.50 1.99 4.57
C GLN A 219 -4.11 2.96 3.45
N HIS A 220 -2.82 2.96 3.08
CA HIS A 220 -2.33 3.75 1.94
C HIS A 220 -3.04 3.39 0.64
N HIS A 221 -3.15 2.11 0.28
CA HIS A 221 -3.88 1.71 -0.93
C HIS A 221 -5.40 1.95 -0.86
N ALA A 222 -5.98 1.89 0.34
CA ALA A 222 -7.41 2.10 0.51
C ALA A 222 -7.82 3.55 0.24
N LYS A 223 -7.07 4.53 0.74
CA LYS A 223 -7.37 5.96 0.57
C LYS A 223 -6.05 6.76 0.45
N PRO A 224 -5.30 6.60 -0.65
CA PRO A 224 -3.97 7.21 -0.81
C PRO A 224 -4.06 8.73 -0.82
N ASN A 225 -3.05 9.40 -0.26
CA ASN A 225 -2.95 10.85 -0.14
C ASN A 225 -4.13 11.53 0.59
N ILE A 226 -5.00 10.78 1.26
CA ILE A 226 -6.09 11.37 2.04
C ILE A 226 -5.62 11.63 3.46
N PHE A 227 -5.68 12.88 3.88
CA PHE A 227 -5.22 13.27 5.20
C PHE A 227 -5.98 12.51 6.30
N HIS A 228 -5.29 12.08 7.36
CA HIS A 228 -5.77 11.22 8.46
C HIS A 228 -6.18 9.77 8.11
N LYS A 229 -6.38 9.44 6.83
CA LYS A 229 -6.65 8.06 6.38
C LYS A 229 -5.38 7.37 5.87
N ASP A 230 -4.55 8.09 5.11
CA ASP A 230 -3.25 7.59 4.65
C ASP A 230 -2.14 7.86 5.71
N PRO A 231 -1.50 6.82 6.27
CA PRO A 231 -0.39 7.00 7.20
C PRO A 231 0.86 7.63 6.57
N ASP A 232 1.03 7.55 5.24
CA ASP A 232 2.27 7.93 4.57
C ASP A 232 2.38 9.44 4.29
N VAL A 233 1.28 10.19 4.36
CA VAL A 233 1.27 11.66 4.25
C VAL A 233 1.23 12.38 5.61
N ASN A 234 1.23 11.63 6.73
CA ASN A 234 1.21 12.19 8.07
C ASN A 234 2.62 12.44 8.63
N MET A 235 3.32 13.42 8.06
CA MET A 235 4.74 13.67 8.30
C MET A 235 5.03 14.92 9.14
N LEU A 236 4.02 15.48 9.84
CA LEU A 236 4.05 16.83 10.45
C LEU A 236 5.35 17.18 11.18
N HIS A 237 5.90 16.28 11.98
CA HIS A 237 7.10 16.57 12.77
C HIS A 237 8.35 16.85 11.91
N VAL A 238 8.34 16.47 10.64
CA VAL A 238 9.47 16.61 9.71
C VAL A 238 9.10 17.43 8.46
N PHE A 239 7.92 17.20 7.89
CA PHE A 239 7.46 17.81 6.64
C PHE A 239 6.00 18.25 6.71
N VAL A 240 5.67 19.29 5.94
CA VAL A 240 4.30 19.65 5.56
C VAL A 240 4.10 19.39 4.06
N LEU A 241 2.99 18.77 3.68
CA LEU A 241 2.76 18.21 2.35
C LEU A 241 1.42 18.66 1.76
N GLY A 242 1.38 18.82 0.44
CA GLY A 242 0.17 19.24 -0.28
C GLY A 242 -0.13 20.73 -0.13
N LYS A 243 -1.41 21.10 -0.29
CA LYS A 243 -1.88 22.50 -0.20
C LYS A 243 -2.58 22.78 1.12
N TRP A 244 -3.50 21.90 1.51
CA TRP A 244 -4.36 22.11 2.67
C TRP A 244 -3.57 22.09 3.99
N GLN A 245 -2.77 21.05 4.22
CA GLN A 245 -2.04 20.85 5.47
C GLN A 245 -1.07 22.01 5.81
N PRO A 246 -0.20 22.48 4.88
CA PRO A 246 0.65 23.63 5.12
C PRO A 246 -0.10 24.89 5.57
N ILE A 247 -1.21 25.21 4.90
CA ILE A 247 -2.01 26.40 5.21
C ILE A 247 -2.63 26.29 6.60
N GLU A 248 -3.27 25.17 6.89
CA GLU A 248 -3.92 24.94 8.18
C GLU A 248 -2.93 24.94 9.34
N TYR A 249 -1.75 24.35 9.14
CA TYR A 249 -0.71 24.32 10.16
C TYR A 249 0.01 25.67 10.32
N GLY A 250 0.15 26.43 9.23
CA GLY A 250 0.62 27.80 9.26
C GLY A 250 -0.29 28.70 10.09
N LYS A 251 -1.61 28.66 9.86
CA LYS A 251 -2.61 29.39 10.67
C LYS A 251 -2.53 29.05 12.15
N LYS A 252 -2.35 27.76 12.47
CA LYS A 252 -2.21 27.25 13.86
C LYS A 252 -0.84 27.54 14.48
N LYS A 253 0.06 28.22 13.75
CA LYS A 253 1.44 28.53 14.17
C LYS A 253 2.25 27.30 14.60
N LEU A 254 1.97 26.12 14.01
CA LEU A 254 2.71 24.90 14.31
C LEU A 254 4.05 24.90 13.57
N LYS A 255 5.15 24.77 14.32
CA LYS A 255 6.53 24.81 13.80
C LYS A 255 7.45 23.86 14.57
N TYR A 256 7.62 22.62 14.09
CA TYR A 256 8.58 21.68 14.66
C TYR A 256 9.97 21.77 14.00
N LEU A 257 10.00 22.03 12.69
CA LEU A 257 11.19 22.28 11.88
C LEU A 257 10.98 23.52 11.00
N PRO A 258 12.03 24.09 10.40
CA PRO A 258 11.88 25.20 9.46
C PRO A 258 11.28 24.73 8.13
N TYR A 259 9.95 24.55 8.07
CA TYR A 259 9.28 23.96 6.92
C TYR A 259 9.49 24.71 5.60
N ASN A 260 9.73 26.01 5.65
CA ASN A 260 10.09 26.80 4.47
C ASN A 260 11.40 26.32 3.80
N HIS A 261 12.30 25.69 4.56
CA HIS A 261 13.55 25.08 4.09
C HIS A 261 13.46 23.56 3.93
N GLN A 262 12.27 22.96 4.00
CA GLN A 262 12.14 21.50 4.01
C GLN A 262 12.68 20.79 2.77
N HIS A 263 12.67 21.47 1.64
CA HIS A 263 13.24 20.99 0.39
C HIS A 263 14.78 20.97 0.40
N GLU A 264 15.42 21.77 1.26
CA GLU A 264 16.88 21.83 1.40
C GLU A 264 17.39 20.70 2.31
N TYR A 265 16.70 20.45 3.42
CA TYR A 265 17.08 19.39 4.35
C TYR A 265 16.50 18.02 3.98
N PHE A 266 15.60 17.93 3.00
CA PHE A 266 14.97 16.66 2.59
C PHE A 266 16.00 15.56 2.34
N PHE A 267 17.02 15.82 1.52
CA PHE A 267 18.02 14.80 1.17
C PHE A 267 18.79 14.29 2.39
N LEU A 268 19.16 15.19 3.32
CA LEU A 268 20.01 14.85 4.47
C LEU A 268 19.24 14.37 5.71
N ILE A 269 17.94 14.65 5.80
CA ILE A 269 17.11 14.33 6.97
C ILE A 269 16.00 13.34 6.61
N GLY A 270 15.29 13.55 5.50
CA GLY A 270 14.12 12.74 5.13
C GLY A 270 14.45 11.26 4.93
N PRO A 271 15.10 10.88 3.81
CA PRO A 271 15.49 9.49 3.60
C PRO A 271 16.41 8.93 4.69
N PRO A 272 17.49 9.61 5.13
CA PRO A 272 18.40 9.05 6.15
C PRO A 272 17.75 8.66 7.48
N LEU A 273 16.69 9.35 7.91
CA LEU A 273 16.02 9.04 9.17
C LEU A 273 14.85 8.05 9.01
N LEU A 274 14.39 7.78 7.78
CA LEU A 274 13.18 6.98 7.57
C LEU A 274 13.39 5.50 7.89
N ILE A 275 14.11 4.75 7.06
CA ILE A 275 14.35 3.31 7.28
C ILE A 275 15.26 3.06 8.50
N PRO A 276 16.45 3.69 8.61
CA PRO A 276 17.42 3.34 9.65
C PRO A 276 16.93 3.62 11.08
N LEU A 277 16.05 4.61 11.27
CA LEU A 277 15.61 5.05 12.60
C LEU A 277 14.10 4.93 12.79
N TYR A 278 13.30 5.70 12.03
CA TYR A 278 11.86 5.83 12.30
C TYR A 278 11.11 4.51 12.08
N PHE A 279 11.26 3.89 10.90
CA PHE A 279 10.64 2.60 10.60
C PHE A 279 11.26 1.50 11.46
N GLN A 280 12.58 1.49 11.65
CA GLN A 280 13.24 0.50 12.50
C GLN A 280 12.63 0.48 13.92
N TYR A 281 12.45 1.66 14.53
CA TYR A 281 11.80 1.79 15.82
C TYR A 281 10.35 1.28 15.78
N GLN A 282 9.55 1.75 14.81
CA GLN A 282 8.14 1.35 14.71
C GLN A 282 7.97 -0.16 14.47
N ILE A 283 8.80 -0.75 13.63
CA ILE A 283 8.77 -2.18 13.31
C ILE A 283 9.05 -3.01 14.57
N ILE A 284 10.13 -2.70 15.29
CA ILE A 284 10.48 -3.42 16.52
C ILE A 284 9.37 -3.26 17.56
N MET A 285 8.91 -2.03 17.80
CA MET A 285 7.86 -1.76 18.78
C MET A 285 6.55 -2.46 18.40
N SER A 286 6.17 -2.44 17.12
CA SER A 286 4.98 -3.12 16.64
C SER A 286 5.04 -4.62 16.89
N MET A 287 6.16 -5.27 16.56
CA MET A 287 6.32 -6.71 16.78
C MET A 287 6.20 -7.08 18.26
N ILE A 288 6.76 -6.27 19.16
CA ILE A 288 6.72 -6.51 20.61
C ILE A 288 5.31 -6.26 21.17
N VAL A 289 4.71 -5.11 20.87
CA VAL A 289 3.40 -4.70 21.41
C VAL A 289 2.29 -5.62 20.93
N HIS A 290 2.29 -5.98 19.64
CA HIS A 290 1.27 -6.86 19.05
C HIS A 290 1.60 -8.35 19.18
N ARG A 291 2.75 -8.70 19.79
CA ARG A 291 3.20 -10.08 19.98
C ARG A 291 3.34 -10.86 18.67
N ASP A 292 3.85 -10.20 17.63
CA ASP A 292 4.12 -10.81 16.31
C ASP A 292 5.39 -11.67 16.35
N TRP A 293 5.41 -12.71 17.18
CA TRP A 293 6.62 -13.51 17.45
C TRP A 293 7.22 -14.18 16.22
N VAL A 294 6.39 -14.57 15.26
CA VAL A 294 6.86 -15.14 13.98
C VAL A 294 7.63 -14.11 13.17
N ASP A 295 7.13 -12.88 13.09
CA ASP A 295 7.80 -11.78 12.38
C ASP A 295 9.10 -11.40 13.10
N LEU A 296 9.07 -11.37 14.45
CA LEU A 296 10.25 -11.10 15.26
C LEU A 296 11.34 -12.17 15.06
N ALA A 297 10.99 -13.45 15.02
CA ALA A 297 11.94 -14.53 14.78
C ALA A 297 12.61 -14.40 13.40
N TRP A 298 11.84 -14.08 12.36
CA TRP A 298 12.39 -13.80 11.04
C TRP A 298 13.29 -12.56 11.05
N ALA A 299 12.88 -11.48 11.71
CA ALA A 299 13.71 -10.28 11.81
C ALA A 299 15.03 -10.55 12.54
N ILE A 300 15.01 -11.29 13.65
CA ILE A 300 16.23 -11.73 14.37
C ILE A 300 17.14 -12.53 13.44
N SER A 301 16.58 -13.42 12.62
CA SER A 301 17.38 -14.20 11.67
C SER A 301 18.11 -13.33 10.63
N TYR A 302 17.53 -12.21 10.19
CA TYR A 302 18.21 -11.24 9.33
C TYR A 302 19.42 -10.62 10.03
N TYR A 303 19.23 -10.09 11.25
CA TYR A 303 20.33 -9.44 11.98
C TYR A 303 21.42 -10.46 12.35
N ALA A 304 21.05 -11.66 12.78
CA ALA A 304 21.99 -12.74 13.05
C ALA A 304 22.80 -13.09 11.79
N ARG A 305 22.14 -13.32 10.65
CA ARG A 305 22.81 -13.57 9.36
C ARG A 305 23.78 -12.45 9.01
N PHE A 306 23.35 -11.20 9.10
CA PHE A 306 24.19 -10.04 8.77
C PHE A 306 25.42 -9.96 9.67
N PHE A 307 25.23 -10.03 10.99
CA PHE A 307 26.33 -9.89 11.95
C PHE A 307 27.30 -11.08 11.90
N ILE A 308 26.81 -12.31 11.78
CA ILE A 308 27.68 -13.49 11.58
C ILE A 308 28.53 -13.33 10.32
N THR A 309 27.96 -12.75 9.26
CA THR A 309 28.65 -12.55 7.98
C THR A 309 29.71 -11.45 8.06
N TYR A 310 29.42 -10.31 8.69
CA TYR A 310 30.24 -9.10 8.58
C TYR A 310 31.12 -8.77 9.82
N ILE A 311 30.82 -9.32 11.00
CA ILE A 311 31.69 -9.17 12.19
C ILE A 311 33.12 -9.68 11.96
N PRO A 312 33.36 -10.83 11.28
CA PRO A 312 34.73 -11.30 11.02
C PRO A 312 35.59 -10.30 10.25
N PHE A 313 34.97 -9.41 9.46
CA PHE A 313 35.67 -8.43 8.64
C PHE A 313 35.78 -7.06 9.32
N TYR A 314 34.76 -6.61 10.05
CA TYR A 314 34.69 -5.23 10.57
C TYR A 314 34.69 -5.13 12.10
N GLY A 315 34.67 -6.26 12.82
CA GLY A 315 34.34 -6.29 14.23
C GLY A 315 32.89 -5.88 14.51
N VAL A 316 32.49 -5.86 15.78
CA VAL A 316 31.11 -5.54 16.19
C VAL A 316 30.72 -4.12 15.80
N LEU A 317 31.53 -3.13 16.21
CA LEU A 317 31.23 -1.71 15.96
C LEU A 317 31.24 -1.39 14.46
N GLY A 318 32.23 -1.91 13.72
CA GLY A 318 32.32 -1.69 12.27
C GLY A 318 31.16 -2.33 11.52
N ALA A 319 30.70 -3.53 11.91
CA ALA A 319 29.53 -4.16 11.30
C ALA A 319 28.23 -3.37 11.56
N ILE A 320 28.07 -2.76 12.75
CA ILE A 320 26.93 -1.87 13.05
C ILE A 320 26.97 -0.62 12.15
N ILE A 321 28.13 0.02 12.03
CA ILE A 321 28.29 1.20 11.15
C ILE A 321 27.99 0.81 9.70
N PHE A 322 28.53 -0.33 9.24
CA PHE A 322 28.33 -0.84 7.90
C PHE A 322 26.86 -1.13 7.60
N LEU A 323 26.14 -1.80 8.52
CA LEU A 323 24.69 -2.03 8.40
C LEU A 323 23.93 -0.72 8.24
N ASN A 324 24.20 0.26 9.11
CA ASN A 324 23.53 1.55 9.06
C ASN A 324 23.83 2.32 7.77
N PHE A 325 25.04 2.21 7.24
CA PHE A 325 25.40 2.81 5.96
C PHE A 325 24.65 2.15 4.79
N VAL A 326 24.52 0.82 4.78
CA VAL A 326 23.67 0.10 3.79
C VAL A 326 22.22 0.56 3.90
N ARG A 327 21.68 0.66 5.13
CA ARG A 327 20.32 1.16 5.37
C ARG A 327 20.13 2.59 4.92
N PHE A 328 21.14 3.44 5.11
CA PHE A 328 21.13 4.82 4.63
C PHE A 328 20.97 4.87 3.10
N LEU A 329 21.77 4.09 2.35
CA LEU A 329 21.67 4.02 0.90
C LEU A 329 20.32 3.46 0.44
N GLU A 330 19.86 2.37 1.06
CA GLU A 330 18.56 1.76 0.80
C GLU A 330 17.43 2.78 1.01
N SER A 331 17.47 3.54 2.11
CA SER A 331 16.44 4.50 2.46
C SER A 331 16.30 5.62 1.44
N HIS A 332 17.41 6.09 0.87
CA HIS A 332 17.35 7.02 -0.27
C HIS A 332 16.63 6.39 -1.44
N TRP A 333 17.08 5.23 -1.90
CA TRP A 333 16.46 4.57 -3.04
C TRP A 333 14.95 4.38 -2.82
N PHE A 334 14.58 3.82 -1.66
CA PHE A 334 13.19 3.57 -1.30
C PHE A 334 12.34 4.85 -1.31
N VAL A 335 12.79 5.92 -0.63
CA VAL A 335 12.02 7.17 -0.53
C VAL A 335 11.89 7.82 -1.89
N TRP A 336 12.99 7.97 -2.63
CA TRP A 336 12.93 8.62 -3.94
C TRP A 336 12.01 7.88 -4.92
N VAL A 337 12.01 6.54 -4.92
CA VAL A 337 11.10 5.74 -5.76
C VAL A 337 9.65 5.83 -5.29
N THR A 338 9.37 5.65 -3.99
CA THR A 338 7.98 5.61 -3.51
C THR A 338 7.31 6.98 -3.54
N GLN A 339 8.07 8.06 -3.34
CA GLN A 339 7.50 9.40 -3.26
C GLN A 339 7.31 10.07 -4.62
N MET A 340 8.04 9.65 -5.66
CA MET A 340 7.96 10.28 -7.00
C MET A 340 6.59 10.17 -7.65
N ASN A 341 5.75 9.23 -7.18
CA ASN A 341 4.41 8.99 -7.69
C ASN A 341 3.29 9.59 -6.82
N HIS A 342 3.57 9.94 -5.55
CA HIS A 342 2.55 10.31 -4.55
C HIS A 342 2.66 11.74 -4.04
N ILE A 343 3.81 12.16 -3.49
CA ILE A 343 3.90 13.48 -2.81
C ILE A 343 3.84 14.66 -3.79
N VAL A 344 4.01 14.35 -5.07
CA VAL A 344 3.91 15.27 -6.20
C VAL A 344 2.47 15.45 -6.66
N MET A 345 1.57 14.60 -6.15
CA MET A 345 0.14 14.57 -6.48
C MET A 345 -0.67 15.31 -5.42
N GLU A 346 -1.98 15.37 -5.64
CA GLU A 346 -2.88 16.04 -4.71
C GLU A 346 -2.91 15.30 -3.36
N ILE A 347 -2.80 16.06 -2.27
CA ILE A 347 -2.96 15.59 -0.89
C ILE A 347 -4.01 16.48 -0.24
N ASP A 348 -5.19 15.92 0.02
CA ASP A 348 -6.37 16.67 0.45
C ASP A 348 -7.37 15.85 1.28
N GLN A 349 -8.52 16.44 1.61
CA GLN A 349 -9.63 15.87 2.37
C GLN A 349 -10.63 15.11 1.48
N GLU A 350 -10.15 14.19 0.65
CA GLU A 350 -10.99 13.23 -0.11
C GLU A 350 -11.89 13.87 -1.20
N PRO A 351 -11.30 14.38 -2.30
CA PRO A 351 -12.04 15.07 -3.37
C PRO A 351 -12.96 14.14 -4.17
N TYR A 352 -12.66 12.84 -4.23
CA TYR A 352 -13.44 11.84 -4.96
C TYR A 352 -13.70 10.62 -4.10
N ARG A 353 -14.89 10.01 -4.27
CA ARG A 353 -15.29 8.80 -3.54
C ARG A 353 -15.35 7.54 -4.41
N ASP A 354 -15.39 7.66 -5.73
CA ASP A 354 -15.27 6.49 -6.60
C ASP A 354 -13.83 5.96 -6.64
N TRP A 355 -13.68 4.64 -6.74
CA TRP A 355 -12.38 3.98 -6.67
C TRP A 355 -11.42 4.47 -7.77
N PHE A 356 -11.90 4.59 -9.01
CA PHE A 356 -11.04 4.94 -10.12
C PHE A 356 -10.44 6.35 -9.96
N SER A 357 -11.29 7.36 -9.77
CA SER A 357 -10.85 8.75 -9.67
C SER A 357 -10.02 9.01 -8.41
N SER A 358 -10.39 8.39 -7.28
CA SER A 358 -9.63 8.53 -6.03
C SER A 358 -8.21 7.97 -6.11
N GLN A 359 -8.00 6.84 -6.81
CA GLN A 359 -6.65 6.32 -7.02
C GLN A 359 -5.86 7.19 -8.02
N LEU A 360 -6.50 7.68 -9.09
CA LEU A 360 -5.84 8.49 -10.13
C LEU A 360 -5.36 9.86 -9.62
N VAL A 361 -6.17 10.56 -8.81
CA VAL A 361 -5.78 11.89 -8.32
C VAL A 361 -4.56 11.82 -7.38
N ALA A 362 -4.39 10.69 -6.69
CA ALA A 362 -3.35 10.45 -5.69
C ALA A 362 -2.07 9.84 -6.28
N THR A 363 -2.08 9.46 -7.56
CA THR A 363 -0.97 8.73 -8.20
C THR A 363 -0.62 9.30 -9.56
N CYS A 364 0.64 9.16 -9.96
CA CYS A 364 1.06 9.34 -11.34
C CYS A 364 2.05 8.25 -11.73
N ASN A 365 2.28 8.08 -13.03
CA ASN A 365 3.23 7.13 -13.57
C ASN A 365 4.56 7.77 -13.95
N VAL A 366 5.58 6.92 -14.02
CA VAL A 366 6.85 7.22 -14.68
C VAL A 366 6.91 6.44 -15.99
N GLU A 367 7.57 7.01 -17.00
CA GLU A 367 7.74 6.36 -18.31
C GLU A 367 8.30 4.93 -18.19
N GLN A 368 7.86 4.06 -19.10
CA GLN A 368 8.35 2.68 -19.15
C GLN A 368 9.73 2.62 -19.78
N SER A 369 10.64 1.89 -19.14
CA SER A 369 11.89 1.44 -19.74
C SER A 369 12.40 0.24 -18.94
N PHE A 370 13.27 -0.59 -19.52
CA PHE A 370 13.89 -1.68 -18.77
C PHE A 370 14.59 -1.19 -17.49
N PHE A 371 15.21 -0.01 -17.55
CA PHE A 371 15.82 0.59 -16.38
C PHE A 371 14.79 1.00 -15.33
N ASN A 372 13.74 1.74 -15.70
CA ASN A 372 12.73 2.21 -14.75
C ASN A 372 11.99 1.01 -14.11
N ASP A 373 11.60 0.03 -14.92
CA ASP A 373 10.90 -1.18 -14.48
C ASP A 373 11.74 -1.97 -13.44
N TRP A 374 13.06 -2.02 -13.61
CA TRP A 374 13.99 -2.63 -12.66
C TRP A 374 14.26 -1.75 -11.43
N PHE A 375 14.56 -0.46 -11.67
CA PHE A 375 14.96 0.51 -10.65
C PHE A 375 13.86 0.74 -9.62
N SER A 376 12.61 0.84 -10.06
CA SER A 376 11.46 1.07 -9.19
C SER A 376 10.71 -0.21 -8.83
N GLY A 377 11.11 -1.38 -9.33
CA GLY A 377 10.33 -2.60 -9.14
C GLY A 377 8.94 -2.52 -9.77
N HIS A 378 8.82 -1.90 -10.94
CA HIS A 378 7.59 -1.61 -11.67
C HIS A 378 6.64 -0.59 -11.01
N LEU A 379 7.04 0.06 -9.91
CA LEU A 379 6.28 1.18 -9.31
C LEU A 379 6.25 2.43 -10.20
N ASN A 380 6.89 2.40 -11.38
CA ASN A 380 6.65 3.38 -12.43
C ASN A 380 5.22 3.28 -13.02
N PHE A 381 4.51 2.17 -12.76
CA PHE A 381 3.09 1.96 -13.06
C PHE A 381 2.21 2.11 -11.81
N GLN A 382 2.39 3.20 -11.06
CA GLN A 382 1.69 3.44 -9.79
C GLN A 382 0.17 3.54 -9.95
N ILE A 383 -0.32 4.12 -11.05
CA ILE A 383 -1.76 4.23 -11.34
C ILE A 383 -2.37 2.83 -11.42
N GLU A 384 -1.82 1.96 -12.27
CA GLU A 384 -2.33 0.60 -12.46
C GLU A 384 -2.14 -0.25 -11.20
N HIS A 385 -1.03 -0.07 -10.49
CA HIS A 385 -0.76 -0.72 -9.22
C HIS A 385 -1.83 -0.39 -8.17
N HIS A 386 -2.23 0.87 -8.05
CA HIS A 386 -3.28 1.28 -7.13
C HIS A 386 -4.68 0.82 -7.56
N LEU A 387 -4.98 0.83 -8.85
CA LEU A 387 -6.26 0.34 -9.36
C LEU A 387 -6.41 -1.17 -9.20
N PHE A 388 -5.31 -1.93 -9.35
CA PHE A 388 -5.29 -3.39 -9.35
C PHE A 388 -4.17 -3.95 -8.46
N PRO A 389 -4.21 -3.73 -7.14
CA PRO A 389 -3.07 -4.04 -6.25
C PRO A 389 -2.71 -5.53 -6.23
N THR A 390 -3.65 -6.42 -6.55
CA THR A 390 -3.41 -7.87 -6.61
C THR A 390 -2.92 -8.36 -7.99
N MET A 391 -2.77 -7.47 -8.97
CA MET A 391 -2.19 -7.78 -10.27
C MET A 391 -0.66 -7.92 -10.14
N PRO A 392 -0.05 -9.01 -10.61
CA PRO A 392 1.39 -9.18 -10.54
C PRO A 392 2.09 -8.16 -11.43
N ARG A 393 3.17 -7.56 -10.90
CA ARG A 393 3.80 -6.35 -11.48
C ARG A 393 4.23 -6.45 -12.95
N HIS A 394 4.59 -7.65 -13.43
CA HIS A 394 4.95 -7.88 -14.84
C HIS A 394 3.79 -7.77 -15.82
N ASN A 395 2.55 -7.57 -15.35
CA ASN A 395 1.37 -7.35 -16.19
C ASN A 395 0.86 -5.90 -16.14
N LEU A 396 1.41 -5.02 -15.30
CA LEU A 396 0.93 -3.63 -15.17
C LEU A 396 1.04 -2.85 -16.48
N HIS A 397 2.15 -3.00 -17.20
CA HIS A 397 2.32 -2.38 -18.53
C HIS A 397 1.28 -2.85 -19.56
N LYS A 398 0.66 -4.02 -19.37
CA LYS A 398 -0.35 -4.57 -20.28
C LYS A 398 -1.74 -3.97 -20.04
N VAL A 399 -2.06 -3.60 -18.79
CA VAL A 399 -3.33 -2.95 -18.46
C VAL A 399 -3.27 -1.42 -18.64
N ALA A 400 -2.07 -0.82 -18.58
CA ALA A 400 -1.87 0.62 -18.71
C ALA A 400 -2.51 1.27 -19.95
N PRO A 401 -2.45 0.70 -21.17
CA PRO A 401 -3.15 1.25 -22.34
C PRO A 401 -4.67 1.29 -22.17
N LEU A 402 -5.25 0.30 -21.49
CA LEU A 402 -6.69 0.22 -21.24
C LEU A 402 -7.12 1.26 -20.20
N VAL A 403 -6.34 1.44 -19.14
CA VAL A 403 -6.55 2.51 -18.14
C VAL A 403 -6.49 3.88 -18.82
N ARG A 404 -5.45 4.12 -19.65
CA ARG A 404 -5.31 5.37 -20.41
C ARG A 404 -6.51 5.63 -21.33
N SER A 405 -7.02 4.60 -21.99
CA SER A 405 -8.23 4.71 -22.83
C SER A 405 -9.46 5.09 -22.00
N LEU A 406 -9.59 4.55 -20.79
CA LEU A 406 -10.68 4.90 -19.87
C LEU A 406 -10.55 6.34 -19.38
N CYS A 407 -9.34 6.79 -19.03
CA CYS A 407 -9.07 8.19 -18.70
C CYS A 407 -9.52 9.12 -19.84
N ALA A 408 -9.12 8.81 -21.08
CA ALA A 408 -9.48 9.59 -22.25
C ALA A 408 -11.00 9.63 -22.49
N LYS A 409 -11.72 8.52 -22.28
CA LYS A 409 -13.19 8.45 -22.39
C LYS A 409 -13.88 9.44 -21.43
N HIS A 410 -13.35 9.60 -20.22
CA HIS A 410 -13.93 10.44 -19.17
C HIS A 410 -13.29 11.83 -19.07
N GLY A 411 -12.39 12.20 -19.99
CA GLY A 411 -11.69 13.48 -19.95
C GLY A 411 -10.77 13.65 -18.74
N ILE A 412 -10.32 12.55 -18.14
CA ILE A 412 -9.40 12.54 -17.00
C ILE A 412 -7.96 12.51 -17.52
N GLU A 413 -7.09 13.33 -16.94
CA GLU A 413 -5.67 13.34 -17.28
C GLU A 413 -4.98 12.06 -16.77
N TYR A 414 -4.41 11.28 -17.69
CA TYR A 414 -3.51 10.18 -17.34
C TYR A 414 -2.09 10.74 -17.11
N GLN A 415 -1.74 10.97 -15.86
CA GLN A 415 -0.45 11.60 -15.52
C GLN A 415 0.72 10.62 -15.66
N GLN A 416 1.63 10.91 -16.59
CA GLN A 416 2.88 10.18 -16.79
C GLN A 416 4.02 11.16 -17.06
N LYS A 417 5.19 10.90 -16.49
CA LYS A 417 6.36 11.78 -16.64
C LYS A 417 7.70 11.03 -16.71
N PRO A 418 8.75 11.64 -17.29
CA PRO A 418 10.10 11.09 -17.22
C PRO A 418 10.60 10.94 -15.79
N LEU A 419 11.43 9.93 -15.51
CA LEU A 419 11.95 9.64 -14.17
C LEU A 419 12.59 10.86 -13.51
N LEU A 420 13.50 11.55 -14.22
CA LEU A 420 14.19 12.71 -13.69
C LEU A 420 13.22 13.84 -13.31
N ARG A 421 12.15 14.04 -14.11
CA ARG A 421 11.12 15.03 -13.80
C ARG A 421 10.35 14.65 -12.54
N ALA A 422 9.97 13.37 -12.41
CA ALA A 422 9.28 12.86 -11.22
C ALA A 422 10.10 13.07 -9.94
N LEU A 423 11.41 12.80 -9.99
CA LEU A 423 12.31 13.05 -8.87
C LEU A 423 12.45 14.55 -8.56
N GLN A 424 12.61 15.40 -9.58
CA GLN A 424 12.66 16.85 -9.36
C GLN A 424 11.37 17.42 -8.75
N ASP A 425 10.22 16.85 -9.11
CA ASP A 425 8.92 17.29 -8.61
C ASP A 425 8.76 17.06 -7.10
N ILE A 426 9.45 16.06 -6.51
CA ILE A 426 9.51 15.86 -5.04
C ILE A 426 10.03 17.15 -4.38
N ILE A 427 11.18 17.65 -4.85
CA ILE A 427 11.81 18.86 -4.30
C ILE A 427 10.95 20.10 -4.54
N ARG A 428 10.33 20.21 -5.72
CA ARG A 428 9.42 21.32 -6.04
C ARG A 428 8.17 21.30 -5.14
N SER A 429 7.55 20.14 -4.95
CA SER A 429 6.37 19.96 -4.09
C SER A 429 6.70 20.36 -2.65
N LEU A 430 7.82 19.86 -2.11
CA LEU A 430 8.31 20.23 -0.79
C LEU A 430 8.57 21.75 -0.64
N ARG A 431 9.18 22.39 -1.65
CA ARG A 431 9.38 23.84 -1.63
C ARG A 431 8.04 24.58 -1.63
N GLN A 432 7.10 24.18 -2.47
CA GLN A 432 5.78 24.79 -2.58
C GLN A 432 5.00 24.67 -1.27
N SER A 433 4.92 23.47 -0.69
CA SER A 433 4.26 23.26 0.60
C SER A 433 4.93 24.07 1.71
N GLY A 434 6.26 24.15 1.75
CA GLY A 434 6.99 24.98 2.72
C GLY A 434 6.66 26.47 2.59
N GLN A 435 6.52 26.98 1.36
CA GLN A 435 6.15 28.37 1.09
C GLN A 435 4.70 28.67 1.49
N LEU A 436 3.76 27.76 1.20
CA LEU A 436 2.37 27.89 1.61
C LEU A 436 2.22 27.94 3.13
N TRP A 437 3.00 27.10 3.83
CA TRP A 437 3.05 27.14 5.29
C TRP A 437 3.58 28.48 5.79
N LEU A 438 4.68 28.99 5.21
CA LEU A 438 5.28 30.26 5.63
C LEU A 438 4.33 31.45 5.42
N ASP A 439 3.69 31.53 4.26
CA ASP A 439 2.70 32.56 3.95
C ASP A 439 1.56 32.56 4.98
N ALA A 440 0.97 31.39 5.24
CA ALA A 440 -0.07 31.25 6.25
C ALA A 440 0.46 31.53 7.67
N TYR A 441 1.69 31.14 7.98
CA TYR A 441 2.31 31.37 9.28
C TYR A 441 2.57 32.86 9.56
N LEU A 442 2.85 33.66 8.53
CA LEU A 442 3.16 35.08 8.69
C LEU A 442 1.91 35.97 8.55
N HIS A 443 0.96 35.61 7.70
CA HIS A 443 -0.08 36.52 7.23
C HIS A 443 -1.53 36.07 7.52
N LYS A 444 -1.74 34.88 8.07
CA LYS A 444 -3.05 34.34 8.45
C LYS A 444 -3.04 33.91 9.91
#